data_AF-A0A9Q3BRW3-F1
#
_entry.id   AF-A0A9Q3BRW3-F1
#
_cell.length_a   1.000
_cell.length_b   1.000
_cell.length_c   1.000
_cell.angle_alpha   90.00
_cell.angle_beta   90.00
_cell.angle_gamma   90.00
#
_symmetry.space_group_name_H-M   'P 1'
#
loop_
_entity.id
_entity.type
_entity.pdbx_description
1 polymer ?
#
loop_
_entity_poly.entity_id
_entity_poly.type
_entity_poly.pdbx_seq_one_letter_code
_entity_poly.pdbx_strand_id
1 'polypeptide(L)'
;MRRVEKEIEKAERDNGKTSNQRQHLVPDKPVTLICTRVPRGLLIDFYDPSWFNSHTAGHKTLTADAFNVAFLPNASESLRGIQHPNERLGDWNFTQKYWDQIIEPYDISHKLSNEEDLDTSGDSDDEIDDDSEVVSSEDKTDKDEVAQEVGESNQIVDQDTKMEHSPKLSNPFGPSEISFQNEWSGW
;
A
#
# COMPACT_ATOMS: atom_id res chain seq x y z
N MET A 1 5.87 2.81 62.22
CA MET A 1 5.96 2.99 60.76
C MET A 1 7.26 2.38 60.27
N ARG A 2 7.18 1.23 59.59
CA ARG A 2 8.30 0.48 59.03
C ARG A 2 8.76 1.13 57.72
N ARG A 3 10.04 0.97 57.37
CA ARG A 3 10.63 1.52 56.13
C ARG A 3 9.88 1.08 54.87
N VAL A 4 9.39 -0.16 54.87
CA VAL A 4 8.59 -0.77 53.79
C VAL A 4 7.27 -0.04 53.56
N GLU A 5 6.58 0.38 54.63
CA GLU A 5 5.31 1.10 54.52
C GLU A 5 5.49 2.45 53.81
N LYS A 6 6.62 3.13 54.06
CA LYS A 6 6.96 4.39 53.38
C LYS A 6 7.33 4.21 51.90
N GLU A 7 7.93 3.08 51.54
CA GLU A 7 8.25 2.77 50.14
C GLU A 7 7.00 2.40 49.33
N ILE A 8 6.07 1.65 49.93
CA ILE A 8 4.77 1.33 49.32
C ILE A 8 3.96 2.62 49.10
N GLU A 9 3.89 3.48 50.10
CA GLU A 9 3.17 4.77 50.01
C GLU A 9 3.79 5.75 48.98
N LYS A 10 5.08 5.61 48.70
CA LYS A 10 5.78 6.39 47.67
C LYS A 10 5.53 5.83 46.28
N ALA A 11 5.63 4.51 46.12
CA ALA A 11 5.31 3.83 44.87
C ALA A 11 3.85 4.04 44.43
N GLU A 12 2.90 4.11 45.38
CA GLU A 12 1.49 4.41 45.09
C GLU A 12 1.27 5.86 44.63
N ARG A 13 2.01 6.84 45.16
CA ARG A 13 2.00 8.23 44.67
C ARG A 13 2.56 8.35 43.26
N ASP A 14 3.60 7.59 42.96
CA ASP A 14 4.32 7.63 41.69
C ASP A 14 3.68 6.71 40.62
N ASN A 15 2.62 5.96 40.97
CA ASN A 15 1.85 5.11 40.05
C ASN A 15 0.90 5.91 39.13
N GLY A 16 1.23 7.18 38.88
CA GLY A 16 0.66 7.95 37.79
C GLY A 16 1.15 7.33 36.49
N LYS A 17 0.34 6.43 35.92
CA LYS A 17 0.53 5.84 34.59
C LYS A 17 0.89 6.94 33.60
N THR A 18 2.18 7.12 33.34
CA THR A 18 2.66 7.91 32.22
C THR A 18 2.50 7.00 31.01
N SER A 19 1.30 7.01 30.43
CA SER A 19 1.16 6.46 29.09
C SER A 19 2.02 7.35 28.19
N ASN A 20 3.24 6.93 27.89
CA ASN A 20 4.08 7.48 26.82
C ASN A 20 3.47 7.18 25.42
N GLN A 21 2.15 7.15 25.32
CA GLN A 21 1.45 7.13 24.05
C GLN A 21 1.55 8.55 23.50
N ARG A 22 2.28 8.68 22.39
CA ARG A 22 2.18 9.88 21.56
C ARG A 22 0.71 10.04 21.18
N GLN A 23 0.12 11.17 21.53
CA GLN A 23 -1.17 11.56 20.97
C GLN A 23 -0.95 11.84 19.49
N HIS A 24 -1.56 11.04 18.62
CA HIS A 24 -1.62 11.34 17.21
C HIS A 24 -2.60 12.49 17.02
N LEU A 25 -2.09 13.71 16.89
CA LEU A 25 -2.89 14.87 16.56
C LEU A 25 -3.16 14.86 15.05
N VAL A 26 -4.43 14.87 14.68
CA VAL A 26 -4.85 15.16 13.30
C VAL A 26 -4.55 16.64 13.05
N PRO A 27 -3.99 17.03 11.89
CA PRO A 27 -3.77 18.45 11.59
C PRO A 27 -5.09 19.22 11.64
N ASP A 28 -5.08 20.40 12.28
CA ASP A 28 -6.28 21.26 12.44
C ASP A 28 -6.90 21.67 11.11
N LYS A 29 -6.10 21.71 10.04
CA LYS A 29 -6.54 22.01 8.69
C LYS A 29 -6.23 20.82 7.79
N PRO A 30 -7.18 20.41 6.92
CA PRO A 30 -6.91 19.36 5.95
C PRO A 30 -5.76 19.81 5.05
N VAL A 31 -4.74 18.96 4.93
CA VAL A 31 -3.63 19.18 4.00
C VAL A 31 -4.07 18.61 2.66
N THR A 32 -4.16 19.47 1.64
CA THR A 32 -4.40 19.02 0.27
C THR A 32 -3.14 18.34 -0.25
N LEU A 33 -3.20 17.03 -0.47
CA LEU A 33 -2.15 16.30 -1.14
C LEU A 33 -2.32 16.43 -2.66
N ILE A 34 -1.23 16.73 -3.37
CA ILE A 34 -1.21 16.68 -4.83
C ILE A 34 -0.82 15.25 -5.22
N CYS A 35 -1.81 14.39 -5.44
CA CYS A 35 -1.59 13.06 -5.97
C CYS A 35 -1.70 13.13 -7.50
N THR A 36 -0.58 13.00 -8.21
CA THR A 36 -0.57 13.05 -9.69
C THR A 36 -1.08 11.77 -10.33
N ARG A 37 -0.93 10.64 -9.64
CA ARG A 37 -1.35 9.32 -10.11
C ARG A 37 -2.67 8.93 -9.47
N VAL A 38 -3.59 8.41 -10.29
CA VAL A 38 -4.82 7.81 -9.78
C VAL A 38 -4.46 6.49 -9.08
N PRO A 39 -5.00 6.21 -7.88
CA PRO A 39 -4.86 4.89 -7.28
C PRO A 39 -5.45 3.83 -8.21
N ARG A 40 -4.78 2.69 -8.38
CA ARG A 40 -5.24 1.59 -9.25
C ARG A 40 -5.66 0.40 -8.39
N GLY A 41 -6.61 -0.38 -8.89
CA GLY A 41 -7.05 -1.63 -8.26
C GLY A 41 -7.91 -1.43 -7.00
N LEU A 42 -8.41 -0.21 -6.75
CA LEU A 42 -9.45 -0.01 -5.73
C LEU A 42 -10.80 -0.44 -6.28
N LEU A 43 -11.72 -0.75 -5.37
CA LEU A 43 -13.10 -1.08 -5.73
C LEU A 43 -13.83 0.15 -6.28
N ILE A 44 -14.87 -0.09 -7.07
CA ILE A 44 -15.58 0.94 -7.81
C ILE A 44 -16.18 2.04 -6.92
N ASP A 45 -16.60 1.69 -5.72
CA ASP A 45 -17.23 2.56 -4.73
C ASP A 45 -16.27 3.52 -4.01
N PHE A 46 -14.96 3.43 -4.28
CA PHE A 46 -13.98 4.43 -3.83
C PHE A 46 -13.94 5.66 -4.74
N TYR A 47 -14.53 5.57 -5.94
CA TYR A 47 -14.47 6.63 -6.93
C TYR A 47 -15.78 7.43 -6.97
N ASP A 48 -15.72 8.68 -7.40
CA ASP A 48 -16.93 9.45 -7.71
C ASP A 48 -17.53 8.93 -9.03
N PRO A 49 -18.84 8.60 -9.10
CA PRO A 49 -19.46 8.14 -10.33
C PRO A 49 -19.29 9.10 -11.51
N SER A 50 -19.38 10.41 -11.26
CA SER A 50 -19.20 11.45 -12.29
C SER A 50 -17.79 11.43 -12.85
N TRP A 51 -16.81 11.28 -11.96
CA TRP A 51 -15.41 11.17 -12.34
C TRP A 51 -15.16 9.89 -13.12
N PHE A 52 -15.60 8.73 -12.61
CA PHE A 52 -15.42 7.43 -13.25
C PHE A 52 -16.04 7.42 -14.66
N ASN A 53 -17.27 7.90 -14.79
CA ASN A 53 -18.02 7.90 -16.06
C ASN A 53 -17.38 8.76 -17.13
N SER A 54 -16.64 9.81 -16.75
CA SER A 54 -15.92 10.68 -17.70
C SER A 54 -14.68 10.04 -18.34
N HIS A 55 -14.19 8.91 -17.82
CA HIS A 55 -12.98 8.26 -18.31
C HIS A 55 -13.24 7.33 -19.50
N THR A 56 -12.21 7.13 -20.33
CA THR A 56 -12.22 6.13 -21.40
C THR A 56 -12.29 4.70 -20.83
N ALA A 57 -12.90 3.78 -21.57
CA ALA A 57 -13.06 2.37 -21.16
C ALA A 57 -11.76 1.70 -20.68
N GLY A 58 -10.63 1.90 -21.38
CA GLY A 58 -9.35 1.33 -20.96
C GLY A 58 -8.88 1.82 -19.58
N HIS A 59 -9.02 3.13 -19.32
CA HIS A 59 -8.72 3.71 -18.01
C HIS A 59 -9.67 3.20 -16.93
N LYS A 60 -10.96 3.05 -17.22
CA LYS A 60 -11.94 2.49 -16.27
C LYS A 60 -11.54 1.07 -15.83
N THR A 61 -11.16 0.22 -16.79
CA THR A 61 -10.71 -1.15 -16.52
C THR A 61 -9.42 -1.19 -15.69
N LEU A 62 -8.44 -0.34 -16.00
CA LEU A 62 -7.16 -0.30 -15.28
C LEU A 62 -7.29 0.29 -13.86
N THR A 63 -8.23 1.21 -13.67
CA THR A 63 -8.33 1.99 -12.43
C THR A 63 -9.14 1.26 -11.35
N ALA A 64 -10.31 0.73 -11.71
CA ALA A 64 -11.26 0.19 -10.74
C ALA A 64 -11.62 -1.27 -10.97
N ASP A 65 -11.69 -2.02 -9.88
CA ASP A 65 -12.42 -3.29 -9.85
C ASP A 65 -13.92 -2.99 -9.80
N ALA A 66 -14.63 -3.43 -10.83
CA ALA A 66 -16.06 -3.18 -10.99
C ALA A 66 -16.91 -4.37 -10.54
N PHE A 67 -16.28 -5.50 -10.21
CA PHE A 67 -16.98 -6.72 -9.84
C PHE A 67 -17.22 -6.82 -8.33
N ASN A 68 -16.45 -6.07 -7.53
CA ASN A 68 -16.53 -6.10 -6.07
C ASN A 68 -16.82 -4.72 -5.49
N VAL A 69 -17.37 -4.73 -4.27
CA VAL A 69 -17.83 -3.54 -3.54
C VAL A 69 -17.42 -3.64 -2.07
N ALA A 70 -16.96 -2.54 -1.46
CA ALA A 70 -16.52 -2.48 -0.07
C ALA A 70 -17.57 -1.87 0.87
N PHE A 71 -18.31 -0.87 0.40
CA PHE A 71 -19.19 -0.06 1.21
C PHE A 71 -20.65 -0.51 1.09
N LEU A 72 -21.42 -0.18 2.13
CA LEU A 72 -22.86 -0.22 2.07
C LEU A 72 -23.36 0.87 1.10
N PRO A 73 -24.57 0.73 0.55
CA PRO A 73 -25.16 1.76 -0.31
C PRO A 73 -25.14 3.16 0.31
N ASN A 74 -25.21 3.23 1.64
CA ASN A 74 -24.86 4.41 2.40
C ASN A 74 -23.45 4.26 3.00
N ALA A 75 -22.44 4.83 2.34
CA ALA A 75 -21.04 4.76 2.78
C ALA A 75 -20.81 5.32 4.20
N SER A 76 -21.65 6.25 4.66
CA SER A 76 -21.56 6.80 6.01
C SER A 76 -21.83 5.76 7.10
N GLU A 77 -22.55 4.68 6.78
CA GLU A 77 -22.79 3.56 7.70
C GLU A 77 -21.59 2.63 7.79
N SER A 78 -20.87 2.42 6.69
CA SER A 78 -19.66 1.60 6.65
C SER A 78 -18.45 2.23 7.35
N LEU A 79 -18.38 3.56 7.33
CA LEU A 79 -17.27 4.30 7.96
C LEU A 79 -17.50 4.58 9.45
N ARG A 80 -18.53 3.98 10.06
CA ARG A 80 -18.79 4.12 11.50
C ARG A 80 -17.85 3.21 12.27
N GLY A 81 -17.52 3.59 13.50
CA GLY A 81 -16.81 2.71 14.42
C GLY A 81 -17.62 1.50 14.92
N ILE A 82 -18.87 1.33 14.45
CA ILE A 82 -19.77 0.23 14.82
C ILE A 82 -20.02 -0.58 13.56
N GLN A 83 -19.64 -1.86 13.58
CA GLN A 83 -19.81 -2.76 12.46
C GLN A 83 -21.29 -3.01 12.16
N HIS A 84 -21.68 -2.86 10.90
CA HIS A 84 -23.01 -3.22 10.44
C HIS A 84 -23.14 -4.76 10.37
N PRO A 85 -24.31 -5.36 10.66
CA PRO A 85 -24.47 -6.82 10.61
C PRO A 85 -24.09 -7.44 9.27
N ASN A 86 -24.29 -6.71 8.18
CA ASN A 86 -23.97 -7.18 6.83
C ASN A 86 -22.47 -7.08 6.48
N GLU A 87 -21.67 -6.30 7.22
CA GLU A 87 -20.21 -6.29 7.04
C GLU A 87 -19.53 -7.57 7.55
N ARG A 88 -20.28 -8.40 8.29
CA ARG A 88 -19.82 -9.73 8.71
C ARG A 88 -20.02 -10.80 7.63
N LEU A 89 -20.66 -10.44 6.52
CA LEU A 89 -20.77 -11.31 5.35
C LEU A 89 -19.39 -11.42 4.69
N GLY A 90 -19.11 -12.56 4.06
CA GLY A 90 -17.92 -12.65 3.20
C GLY A 90 -18.09 -11.79 1.95
N ASP A 91 -16.98 -11.32 1.38
CA ASP A 91 -16.92 -10.36 0.27
C ASP A 91 -17.87 -10.72 -0.88
N TRP A 92 -17.88 -11.99 -1.31
CA TRP A 92 -18.79 -12.44 -2.37
C TRP A 92 -20.28 -12.23 -2.01
N ASN A 93 -20.69 -12.61 -0.80
CA ASN A 93 -22.07 -12.43 -0.34
C ASN A 93 -22.43 -10.96 -0.15
N PHE A 94 -21.46 -10.16 0.28
CA PHE A 94 -21.62 -8.72 0.46
C PHE A 94 -21.84 -8.03 -0.89
N THR A 95 -20.94 -8.28 -1.83
CA THR A 95 -21.01 -7.80 -3.21
C THR A 95 -22.35 -8.19 -3.83
N GLN A 96 -22.71 -9.48 -3.87
CA GLN A 96 -23.97 -9.93 -4.46
C GLN A 96 -25.22 -9.24 -3.89
N LYS A 97 -25.19 -8.83 -2.63
CA LYS A 97 -26.31 -8.17 -1.97
C LYS A 97 -26.48 -6.69 -2.36
N TYR A 98 -25.37 -5.99 -2.61
CA TYR A 98 -25.37 -4.53 -2.77
C TYR A 98 -24.87 -4.02 -4.11
N TRP A 99 -24.29 -4.90 -4.93
CA TRP A 99 -23.70 -4.55 -6.22
C TRP A 99 -24.70 -3.79 -7.09
N ASP A 100 -25.90 -4.32 -7.31
CA ASP A 100 -26.93 -3.66 -8.14
C ASP A 100 -27.24 -2.22 -7.70
N GLN A 101 -27.30 -1.97 -6.39
CA GLN A 101 -27.63 -0.65 -5.83
C GLN A 101 -26.48 0.34 -5.96
N ILE A 102 -25.26 -0.14 -5.75
CA ILE A 102 -24.07 0.71 -5.76
C ILE A 102 -23.63 1.02 -7.19
N ILE A 103 -23.97 0.14 -8.13
CA ILE A 103 -23.49 0.23 -9.49
C ILE A 103 -24.39 1.04 -10.43
N GLU A 104 -25.65 1.25 -10.05
CA GLU A 104 -26.62 2.08 -10.77
C GLU A 104 -26.06 3.42 -11.30
N PRO A 105 -25.27 4.21 -10.54
CA PRO A 105 -24.71 5.47 -11.04
C PRO A 105 -23.48 5.33 -11.94
N TYR A 106 -22.90 4.13 -12.09
CA TYR A 106 -21.68 3.90 -12.86
C TYR A 106 -21.97 3.30 -14.25
N ASP A 107 -21.25 3.79 -15.26
CA ASP A 107 -21.28 3.26 -16.63
C ASP A 107 -20.21 2.17 -16.81
N ILE A 108 -20.68 0.92 -16.77
CA ILE A 108 -19.86 -0.31 -16.80
C ILE A 108 -20.13 -1.14 -18.07
N SER A 109 -20.81 -0.57 -19.06
CA SER A 109 -21.08 -1.25 -20.33
C SER A 109 -19.81 -1.77 -21.01
N HIS A 110 -18.66 -1.13 -20.76
CA HIS A 110 -17.35 -1.55 -21.25
C HIS A 110 -16.86 -2.91 -20.75
N LYS A 111 -17.27 -3.37 -19.55
CA LYS A 111 -16.87 -4.69 -19.03
C LYS A 111 -17.83 -5.79 -19.47
N LEU A 112 -19.14 -5.50 -19.45
CA LEU A 112 -20.17 -6.44 -19.91
C LEU A 112 -19.99 -6.86 -21.37
N SER A 113 -19.49 -5.96 -22.23
CA SER A 113 -19.21 -6.27 -23.64
C SER A 113 -17.99 -7.19 -23.84
N ASN A 114 -17.15 -7.37 -22.83
CA ASN A 114 -15.89 -8.10 -22.92
C ASN A 114 -15.94 -9.48 -22.24
N GLU A 115 -16.98 -9.75 -21.44
CA GLU A 115 -17.20 -11.03 -20.75
C GLU A 115 -17.53 -12.20 -21.71
N GLU A 116 -17.80 -11.90 -22.98
CA GLU A 116 -17.97 -12.91 -24.03
C GLU A 116 -16.63 -13.54 -24.48
N ASP A 117 -15.46 -12.98 -24.08
CA ASP A 117 -14.17 -13.30 -24.68
C ASP A 117 -12.97 -13.40 -23.69
N LEU A 118 -13.23 -13.57 -22.39
CA LEU A 118 -12.16 -13.69 -21.38
C LEU A 118 -11.78 -15.14 -21.08
N ASP A 119 -11.13 -15.78 -22.05
CA ASP A 119 -10.34 -17.01 -21.87
C ASP A 119 -8.87 -16.74 -22.29
N THR A 120 -8.19 -15.84 -21.56
CA THR A 120 -6.72 -15.82 -21.48
C THR A 120 -6.24 -14.87 -20.40
N SER A 121 -5.64 -15.45 -19.36
CA SER A 121 -4.77 -14.78 -18.41
C SER A 121 -3.50 -14.32 -19.13
N GLY A 122 -3.42 -13.04 -19.47
CA GLY A 122 -2.20 -12.39 -19.94
C GLY A 122 -1.70 -11.43 -18.88
N ASP A 123 -0.69 -11.85 -18.12
CA ASP A 123 0.19 -10.99 -17.35
C ASP A 123 0.82 -9.97 -18.32
N SER A 124 0.31 -8.73 -18.31
CA SER A 124 0.87 -7.63 -19.09
C SER A 124 1.57 -6.69 -18.12
N ASP A 125 2.84 -6.99 -17.88
CA ASP A 125 3.81 -6.08 -17.29
C ASP A 125 4.08 -4.95 -18.29
N ASP A 126 3.21 -3.94 -18.30
CA ASP A 126 3.45 -2.70 -19.04
C ASP A 126 4.44 -1.84 -18.23
N GLU A 127 5.72 -2.02 -18.51
CA GLU A 127 6.75 -1.02 -18.23
C GLU A 127 6.45 0.23 -19.05
N ILE A 128 5.87 1.24 -18.40
CA ILE A 128 5.71 2.57 -18.99
C ILE A 128 7.03 3.33 -18.79
N ASP A 129 7.70 3.62 -19.90
CA ASP A 129 8.84 4.52 -20.05
C ASP A 129 8.50 5.92 -19.49
N ASP A 130 9.13 6.28 -18.38
CA ASP A 130 9.03 7.58 -17.72
C ASP A 130 9.98 8.57 -18.40
N ASP A 131 9.57 9.10 -19.57
CA ASP A 131 10.21 10.27 -20.17
C ASP A 131 9.80 11.52 -19.39
N SER A 132 10.39 11.66 -18.19
CA SER A 132 10.38 12.90 -17.45
C SER A 132 11.40 13.84 -18.08
N GLU A 133 10.97 14.62 -19.09
CA GLU A 133 11.70 15.81 -19.52
C GLU A 133 11.80 16.77 -18.33
N VAL A 134 12.93 16.68 -17.62
CA VAL A 134 13.38 17.68 -16.65
C VAL A 134 13.66 18.96 -17.43
N VAL A 135 12.66 19.84 -17.51
CA VAL A 135 12.84 21.20 -18.01
C VAL A 135 13.73 21.93 -17.01
N SER A 136 15.04 21.89 -17.26
CA SER A 136 16.06 22.61 -16.50
C SER A 136 15.77 24.11 -16.61
N SER A 137 15.35 24.71 -15.50
CA SER A 137 15.24 26.15 -15.39
C SER A 137 16.65 26.71 -15.23
N GLU A 138 17.21 27.23 -16.32
CA GLU A 138 18.46 27.99 -16.32
C GLU A 138 18.23 29.32 -15.57
N ASP A 139 18.44 29.32 -14.25
CA ASP A 139 18.62 30.55 -13.48
C ASP A 139 20.08 31.04 -13.67
N LYS A 140 20.22 32.05 -14.53
CA LYS A 140 21.47 32.79 -14.70
C LYS A 140 21.57 33.84 -13.59
N THR A 141 22.21 33.48 -12.49
CA THR A 141 22.69 34.45 -11.51
C THR A 141 24.21 34.45 -11.45
N ASP A 142 24.82 35.21 -12.37
CA ASP A 142 26.23 35.56 -12.33
C ASP A 142 26.49 36.52 -11.15
N LYS A 143 27.20 36.05 -10.11
CA LYS A 143 27.99 36.91 -9.23
C LYS A 143 29.28 36.21 -8.79
N ASP A 144 30.36 36.75 -9.31
CA ASP A 144 31.76 36.47 -9.04
C ASP A 144 32.25 36.88 -7.63
N GLU A 145 33.36 36.23 -7.22
CA GLU A 145 34.40 36.62 -6.22
C GLU A 145 34.04 36.59 -4.71
N VAL A 146 34.88 36.18 -3.74
CA VAL A 146 36.30 35.76 -3.65
C VAL A 146 36.55 35.05 -2.30
N ALA A 147 37.31 33.95 -2.37
CA ALA A 147 38.38 33.38 -1.51
C ALA A 147 38.36 33.29 0.05
N GLN A 148 39.16 32.28 0.49
CA GLN A 148 39.90 32.06 1.75
C GLN A 148 39.16 31.34 2.90
N GLU A 149 39.74 30.43 3.71
CA GLU A 149 41.05 29.76 3.79
C GLU A 149 40.96 28.68 4.92
N VAL A 150 41.61 27.51 4.71
CA VAL A 150 42.25 26.53 5.65
C VAL A 150 41.51 25.99 6.89
N GLY A 151 41.62 24.66 7.08
CA GLY A 151 41.45 24.03 8.40
C GLY A 151 41.47 22.50 8.47
N GLU A 152 42.62 21.89 8.14
CA GLU A 152 43.21 20.63 8.67
C GLU A 152 42.35 19.38 8.96
N SER A 153 42.58 18.36 8.13
CA SER A 153 42.94 16.96 8.43
C SER A 153 42.40 16.26 9.69
N ASN A 154 41.76 15.10 9.49
CA ASN A 154 42.23 13.87 10.13
C ASN A 154 41.88 12.60 9.34
N GLN A 155 42.98 11.98 8.91
CA GLN A 155 43.19 10.67 8.33
C GLN A 155 42.94 9.58 9.38
N ILE A 156 42.13 8.55 9.07
CA ILE A 156 42.35 7.19 9.59
C ILE A 156 42.13 6.20 8.43
N VAL A 157 43.13 5.35 8.30
CA VAL A 157 43.43 4.31 7.33
C VAL A 157 42.54 3.08 7.45
N ASP A 158 42.19 2.50 6.30
CA ASP A 158 41.81 1.10 6.16
C ASP A 158 43.01 0.18 6.48
N GLN A 159 42.76 -0.95 7.15
CA GLN A 159 43.21 -2.28 6.68
C GLN A 159 42.80 -3.45 7.60
N ASP A 160 42.33 -4.49 6.92
CA ASP A 160 42.63 -5.92 7.10
C ASP A 160 41.91 -6.80 8.13
N THR A 161 40.95 -7.55 7.56
CA THR A 161 40.81 -9.01 7.58
C THR A 161 40.86 -9.77 8.91
N LYS A 162 39.74 -10.42 9.24
CA LYS A 162 39.77 -11.80 9.73
C LYS A 162 38.50 -12.57 9.37
N MET A 163 38.68 -13.60 8.55
CA MET A 163 37.65 -14.59 8.22
C MET A 163 37.31 -15.42 9.46
N GLU A 164 36.03 -15.44 9.84
CA GLU A 164 35.48 -16.37 10.83
C GLU A 164 34.38 -17.20 10.16
N HIS A 165 34.52 -18.51 10.30
CA HIS A 165 33.77 -19.55 9.62
C HIS A 165 32.31 -19.59 10.07
N SER A 166 31.36 -19.51 9.13
CA SER A 166 30.00 -19.96 9.38
C SER A 166 29.92 -21.50 9.31
N PRO A 167 29.30 -22.17 10.29
CA PRO A 167 29.13 -23.62 10.27
C PRO A 167 28.08 -24.04 9.23
N LYS A 168 28.42 -25.09 8.47
CA LYS A 168 27.54 -25.78 7.52
C LYS A 168 26.36 -26.40 8.29
N LEU A 169 25.15 -25.89 8.11
CA LEU A 169 23.94 -26.62 8.43
C LEU A 169 23.67 -27.61 7.28
N SER A 170 23.75 -28.89 7.60
CA SER A 170 23.42 -30.01 6.72
C SER A 170 21.94 -29.99 6.39
N ASN A 171 21.59 -29.89 5.10
CA ASN A 171 20.25 -30.17 4.60
C ASN A 171 19.90 -31.66 4.85
N PRO A 172 18.79 -31.97 5.53
CA PRO A 172 18.32 -33.35 5.71
C PRO A 172 17.35 -33.82 4.61
N PHE A 173 17.19 -33.08 3.51
CA PHE A 173 16.30 -33.48 2.41
C PHE A 173 17.13 -33.89 1.20
N GLY A 174 17.26 -35.21 1.01
CA GLY A 174 17.84 -35.80 -0.19
C GLY A 174 17.00 -35.48 -1.44
N PRO A 175 17.55 -35.68 -2.65
CA PRO A 175 16.81 -35.46 -3.88
C PRO A 175 15.70 -36.51 -3.98
N SER A 176 14.44 -36.07 -3.86
CA SER A 176 13.29 -36.86 -4.28
C SER A 176 13.34 -36.98 -5.80
N GLU A 177 13.54 -38.21 -6.30
CA GLU A 177 13.34 -38.57 -7.70
C GLU A 177 11.91 -38.19 -8.11
N ILE A 178 11.79 -37.18 -8.97
CA ILE A 178 10.52 -36.84 -9.62
C ILE A 178 10.41 -37.73 -10.85
N SER A 179 9.63 -38.81 -10.72
CA SER A 179 9.22 -39.66 -11.83
C SER A 179 8.17 -38.92 -12.66
N PHE A 180 8.57 -38.38 -13.82
CA PHE A 180 7.63 -37.93 -14.84
C PHE A 180 7.03 -39.14 -15.55
N GLN A 181 5.76 -39.45 -15.26
CA GLN A 181 4.97 -40.37 -16.08
C GLN A 181 4.35 -39.56 -17.23
N ASN A 182 4.88 -39.77 -18.43
CA ASN A 182 4.25 -39.32 -19.67
C ASN A 182 3.16 -40.33 -20.05
N GLU A 183 1.90 -39.99 -19.80
CA GLU A 183 0.76 -40.64 -20.44
C GLU A 183 0.11 -39.66 -21.42
N TRP A 184 0.63 -39.63 -22.64
CA TRP A 184 -0.11 -39.18 -23.81
C TRP A 184 -0.43 -40.43 -24.62
N SER A 185 -1.66 -40.92 -24.47
CA SER A 185 -2.23 -41.93 -25.35
C SER A 185 -3.74 -41.75 -25.41
N GLY A 186 -4.21 -41.21 -26.53
CA GLY A 186 -5.36 -41.79 -27.21
C GLY A 186 -6.67 -41.01 -27.17
N TRP A 187 -6.89 -40.28 -28.27
CA TRP A 187 -8.17 -39.98 -28.95
C TRP A 187 -9.04 -38.86 -28.38
#